data_AF-A0A978VB25-F1
#
_entry.id   AF-A0A978VB25-F1
#
_cell.length_a   1.000
_cell.length_b   1.000
_cell.length_c   1.000
_cell.angle_alpha   90.00
_cell.angle_beta   90.00
_cell.angle_gamma   90.00
#
_symmetry.space_group_name_H-M   'P 1'
#
loop_
_entity.id
_entity.type
_entity.pdbx_description
1 polymer ?
#
loop_
_entity_poly.entity_id
_entity_poly.type
_entity_poly.pdbx_seq_one_letter_code
_entity_poly.pdbx_strand_id
1 'polypeptide(L)'
;MRWPGSRTGGGLGLAAVAYVAVDYLRHLSPMWHERLQPALWTVLALVAVVRIPFYKHWSSEFRSAIPFVASMLFMLSALLFEALCVRSVTAVLGLDWHSNTSPLPDTGQWLLLALNEKLPHVIVEILRARIIGLHHFLMLFMMLAFSVLFDSVKAPGLGLGARYMFTMAVGRLLRAITFASTILPSARPWCAKARFSVPAYPHRWAQKYYVPYASDANAINQLIRMDIAYADTGKYIDDFCPDWGSMSFLIDFLRPTASEGSSWYNLLKKAGGGCNDLVYSGHMLVAVLTAMAWTEAYGGFSSVIIWLLVMHSAQREIRERHHYSVDCIVAIYVGILLWKMTGFLWPAKNATRDRRLAVLEKIQGPLIQAAKDSDIDGVRELLRQVELDPQHIQKNKVSNRATWLFASATIVSSLTIVLLAFILTSDG
;
A
#
# COMPACT_ATOMS: atom_id res chain seq x y z
N MET A 1 -8.11 14.02 25.04
CA MET A 1 -8.35 12.89 24.12
C MET A 1 -8.96 11.73 24.91
N ARG A 2 -10.26 11.44 24.74
CA ARG A 2 -10.89 10.27 25.38
C ARG A 2 -10.58 9.04 24.53
N TRP A 3 -9.82 8.09 25.07
CA TRP A 3 -9.70 6.76 24.47
C TRP A 3 -11.09 6.10 24.43
N PRO A 4 -11.57 5.64 23.26
CA PRO A 4 -12.78 4.84 23.20
C PRO A 4 -12.51 3.53 23.95
N GLY A 5 -13.36 3.22 24.92
CA GLY A 5 -13.31 1.98 25.67
C GLY A 5 -13.28 0.75 24.75
N SER A 6 -12.47 -0.22 25.16
CA SER A 6 -12.35 -1.56 24.58
C SER A 6 -13.69 -2.08 24.08
N ARG A 7 -13.90 -2.04 22.76
CA ARG A 7 -14.98 -2.81 22.14
C ARG A 7 -14.61 -4.28 22.27
N THR A 8 -15.56 -5.07 22.75
CA THR A 8 -15.54 -6.52 23.02
C THR A 8 -15.35 -7.40 21.76
N GLY A 9 -14.47 -7.00 20.84
CA GLY A 9 -14.12 -7.71 19.60
C GLY A 9 -12.62 -8.06 19.48
N GLY A 10 -11.94 -8.27 20.61
CA GLY A 10 -10.46 -8.32 20.70
C GLY A 10 -9.75 -9.56 20.13
N GLY A 11 -10.45 -10.51 19.51
CA GLY A 11 -9.83 -11.79 19.08
C GLY A 11 -8.85 -11.64 17.91
N LEU A 12 -9.15 -10.79 16.92
CA LEU A 12 -8.33 -10.70 15.71
C LEU A 12 -7.02 -9.94 15.94
N GLY A 13 -6.98 -9.04 16.92
CA GLY A 13 -5.74 -8.37 17.35
C GLY A 13 -4.70 -9.37 17.88
N LEU A 14 -5.15 -10.34 18.67
CA LEU A 14 -4.30 -11.42 19.15
C LEU A 14 -3.90 -12.35 18.00
N ALA A 15 -4.80 -12.65 17.07
CA ALA A 15 -4.47 -13.47 15.90
C ALA A 15 -3.41 -12.82 15.00
N ALA A 16 -3.48 -11.50 14.80
CA ALA A 16 -2.49 -10.74 14.03
C ALA A 16 -1.11 -10.73 14.69
N VAL A 17 -1.06 -10.52 16.02
CA VAL A 17 0.20 -10.59 16.77
C VAL A 17 0.75 -12.02 16.77
N ALA A 18 -0.11 -13.03 16.92
CA ALA A 18 0.27 -14.43 16.83
C ALA A 18 0.80 -14.80 15.44
N TYR A 19 0.21 -14.29 14.36
CA TYR A 19 0.71 -14.49 13.01
C TYR A 19 2.14 -13.99 12.85
N VAL A 20 2.43 -12.74 13.26
CA VAL A 20 3.79 -12.17 13.17
C VAL A 20 4.77 -12.96 14.06
N ALA A 21 4.35 -13.35 15.27
CA ALA A 21 5.18 -14.14 16.17
C ALA A 21 5.50 -15.54 15.63
N VAL A 22 4.50 -16.23 15.07
CA VAL A 22 4.66 -17.57 14.46
C VAL A 22 5.47 -17.52 13.19
N ASP A 23 5.33 -16.46 12.38
CA ASP A 23 6.18 -16.30 11.19
C ASP A 23 7.64 -16.05 11.57
N TYR A 24 7.88 -15.23 12.61
CA TYR A 24 9.24 -15.01 13.12
C TYR A 24 9.93 -16.29 13.63
N LEU A 25 9.16 -17.30 14.08
CA LEU A 25 9.72 -18.62 14.41
C LEU A 25 10.39 -19.30 13.22
N ARG A 26 10.13 -18.90 11.97
CA ARG A 26 10.88 -19.38 10.79
C ARG A 26 12.39 -19.17 10.96
N HIS A 27 12.79 -18.10 11.65
CA HIS A 27 14.19 -17.77 11.88
C HIS A 27 14.76 -18.36 13.17
N LEU A 28 13.94 -18.51 14.22
CA LEU A 28 14.39 -19.02 15.51
C LEU A 28 14.29 -20.55 15.62
N SER A 29 13.21 -21.13 15.08
CA SER A 29 12.90 -22.54 15.16
C SER A 29 11.97 -23.00 14.01
N PRO A 30 12.54 -23.35 12.85
CA PRO A 30 11.79 -23.78 11.66
C PRO A 30 10.78 -24.91 11.93
N MET A 31 11.14 -25.88 12.78
CA MET A 31 10.27 -27.02 13.11
C MET A 31 8.95 -26.60 13.78
N TRP A 32 8.98 -25.57 14.63
CA TRP A 32 7.77 -25.05 15.27
C TRP A 32 6.95 -24.21 14.29
N HIS A 33 7.61 -23.45 13.41
CA HIS A 33 6.96 -22.69 12.36
C HIS A 33 6.18 -23.59 11.39
N GLU A 34 6.78 -24.68 10.90
CA GLU A 34 6.16 -25.67 10.01
C GLU A 34 4.88 -26.30 10.60
N ARG A 35 4.78 -26.38 11.94
CA ARG A 35 3.60 -26.94 12.62
C ARG A 35 2.56 -25.86 12.95
N LEU A 36 3.01 -24.73 13.48
CA LEU A 36 2.12 -23.69 14.01
C LEU A 36 1.50 -22.82 12.91
N GLN A 37 2.21 -22.54 11.83
CA GLN A 37 1.68 -21.69 10.76
C GLN A 37 0.50 -22.35 10.03
N PRO A 38 0.58 -23.62 9.59
CA PRO A 38 -0.59 -24.30 9.00
C PRO A 38 -1.74 -24.45 9.99
N ALA A 39 -1.46 -24.69 11.28
CA ALA A 39 -2.49 -24.79 12.30
C ALA A 39 -3.24 -23.45 12.49
N LEU A 40 -2.51 -22.33 12.56
CA LEU A 40 -3.10 -20.99 12.65
C LEU A 40 -4.01 -20.71 11.44
N TRP A 41 -3.52 -20.99 10.23
CA TRP A 41 -4.30 -20.80 9.00
C TRP A 41 -5.51 -21.72 8.93
N THR A 42 -5.39 -22.96 9.36
CA THR A 42 -6.51 -23.91 9.40
C THR A 42 -7.61 -23.44 10.35
N VAL A 43 -7.23 -22.96 11.54
CA VAL A 43 -8.18 -22.40 12.51
C VAL A 43 -8.87 -21.16 11.94
N LEU A 44 -8.12 -20.23 11.33
CA LEU A 44 -8.69 -19.04 10.70
C LEU A 44 -9.65 -19.40 9.55
N ALA A 45 -9.28 -20.38 8.71
CA ALA A 45 -10.09 -20.86 7.61
C ALA A 45 -11.39 -21.54 8.10
N LEU A 46 -11.31 -22.41 9.11
CA LEU A 46 -12.48 -23.05 9.72
C LEU A 46 -13.45 -22.02 10.30
N VAL A 47 -12.92 -21.04 11.04
CA VAL A 47 -13.74 -19.96 11.60
C VAL A 47 -14.40 -19.13 10.49
N ALA A 48 -13.66 -18.84 9.41
CA ALA A 48 -14.22 -18.15 8.26
C ALA A 48 -15.36 -18.96 7.61
N VAL A 49 -15.13 -20.24 7.28
CA VAL A 49 -16.14 -21.11 6.66
C VAL A 49 -17.41 -21.22 7.50
N VAL A 50 -17.29 -21.29 8.83
CA VAL A 50 -18.44 -21.34 9.74
C VAL A 50 -19.21 -20.02 9.77
N ARG A 51 -18.52 -18.87 9.69
CA ARG A 51 -19.14 -17.54 9.85
C ARG A 51 -19.72 -16.96 8.58
N ILE A 52 -19.13 -17.27 7.43
CA ILE A 52 -19.52 -16.69 6.14
C ILE A 52 -21.01 -16.92 5.78
N PRO A 53 -21.62 -18.11 6.00
CA PRO A 53 -23.04 -18.32 5.72
C PRO A 53 -23.98 -17.43 6.53
N PHE A 54 -23.54 -16.98 7.71
CA PHE A 54 -24.31 -16.13 8.63
C PHE A 54 -23.98 -14.65 8.47
N TYR A 55 -23.16 -14.29 7.49
CA TYR A 55 -22.75 -12.91 7.27
C TYR A 55 -23.92 -12.06 6.76
N LYS A 56 -24.29 -11.02 7.52
CA LYS A 56 -25.52 -10.25 7.32
C LYS A 56 -25.40 -9.16 6.24
N HIS A 57 -24.18 -8.81 5.82
CA HIS A 57 -23.93 -7.62 5.00
C HIS A 57 -23.54 -7.91 3.55
N TRP A 58 -23.89 -9.10 3.03
CA TRP A 58 -23.60 -9.51 1.64
C TRP A 58 -24.10 -8.54 0.56
N SER A 59 -25.24 -7.88 0.78
CA SER A 59 -25.76 -6.87 -0.15
C SER A 59 -24.85 -5.63 -0.26
N SER A 60 -24.19 -5.26 0.84
CA SER A 60 -23.21 -4.17 0.88
C SER A 60 -21.89 -4.57 0.23
N GLU A 61 -21.47 -5.83 0.37
CA GLU A 61 -20.29 -6.36 -0.32
C GLU A 61 -20.49 -6.38 -1.83
N PHE A 62 -21.64 -6.85 -2.30
CA PHE A 62 -21.96 -6.89 -3.73
C PHE A 62 -21.87 -5.50 -4.36
N ARG A 63 -22.39 -4.47 -3.67
CA ARG A 63 -22.29 -3.08 -4.13
C ARG A 63 -20.85 -2.55 -4.13
N SER A 64 -20.03 -3.06 -3.22
CA SER A 64 -18.62 -2.68 -3.08
C SER A 64 -17.69 -3.45 -4.02
N ALA A 65 -18.18 -4.49 -4.71
CA ALA A 65 -17.39 -5.27 -5.66
C ALA A 65 -16.93 -4.45 -6.88
N ILE A 66 -17.80 -3.58 -7.41
CA ILE A 66 -17.47 -2.70 -8.55
C ILE A 66 -16.31 -1.75 -8.20
N PRO A 67 -16.40 -0.92 -7.12
CA PRO A 67 -15.29 -0.05 -6.76
C PRO A 67 -14.04 -0.83 -6.36
N PHE A 68 -14.17 -2.04 -5.81
CA PHE A 68 -13.03 -2.92 -5.54
C PHE A 68 -12.30 -3.33 -6.82
N VAL A 69 -13.01 -3.85 -7.82
CA VAL A 69 -12.42 -4.25 -9.12
C VAL A 69 -11.83 -3.04 -9.84
N ALA A 70 -12.53 -1.91 -9.86
CA ALA A 70 -12.00 -0.67 -10.45
C ALA A 70 -10.70 -0.22 -9.75
N SER A 71 -10.66 -0.28 -8.41
CA SER A 71 -9.45 0.07 -7.63
C SER A 71 -8.31 -0.92 -7.88
N MET A 72 -8.61 -2.20 -8.08
CA MET A 72 -7.62 -3.22 -8.44
C MET A 72 -7.01 -2.95 -9.81
N LEU A 73 -7.85 -2.66 -10.83
CA LEU A 73 -7.36 -2.29 -12.16
C LEU A 73 -6.51 -1.01 -12.11
N PHE A 74 -6.95 0.01 -11.36
CA PHE A 74 -6.19 1.23 -11.18
C PHE A 74 -4.83 0.97 -10.50
N MET A 75 -4.79 0.13 -9.48
CA MET A 75 -3.57 -0.29 -8.81
C MET A 75 -2.61 -1.04 -9.74
N LEU A 76 -3.11 -1.94 -10.58
CA LEU A 76 -2.30 -2.64 -11.60
C LEU A 76 -1.73 -1.67 -12.64
N SER A 77 -2.52 -0.70 -13.09
CA SER A 77 -2.04 0.36 -13.99
C SER A 77 -0.96 1.23 -13.32
N ALA A 78 -1.13 1.58 -12.04
CA ALA A 78 -0.12 2.33 -11.28
C ALA A 78 1.17 1.53 -11.10
N LEU A 79 1.09 0.21 -10.87
CA LEU A 79 2.24 -0.69 -10.83
C LEU A 79 2.99 -0.74 -12.16
N LEU A 80 2.24 -0.85 -13.28
CA LEU A 80 2.83 -0.83 -14.61
C LEU A 80 3.52 0.50 -14.90
N PHE A 81 2.89 1.62 -14.55
CA PHE A 81 3.46 2.95 -14.67
C PHE A 81 4.74 3.10 -13.84
N GLU A 82 4.73 2.67 -12.57
CA GLU A 82 5.94 2.67 -11.72
C GLU A 82 7.06 1.83 -12.33
N ALA A 83 6.77 0.64 -12.86
CA ALA A 83 7.77 -0.21 -13.51
C ALA A 83 8.39 0.44 -14.75
N LEU A 84 7.56 1.11 -15.57
CA LEU A 84 8.02 1.90 -16.72
C LEU A 84 8.93 3.04 -16.27
N CYS A 85 8.53 3.83 -15.27
CA CYS A 85 9.33 4.92 -14.73
C CYS A 85 10.66 4.42 -14.14
N VAL A 86 10.66 3.33 -13.36
CA VAL A 86 11.86 2.72 -12.79
C VAL A 86 12.82 2.29 -13.87
N ARG A 87 12.35 1.56 -14.90
CA ARG A 87 13.21 1.16 -16.02
C ARG A 87 13.77 2.38 -16.73
N SER A 88 12.91 3.37 -17.02
CA SER A 88 13.29 4.56 -17.76
C SER A 88 14.36 5.38 -17.03
N VAL A 89 14.14 5.72 -15.75
CA VAL A 89 15.12 6.46 -14.96
C VAL A 89 16.43 5.71 -14.82
N THR A 90 16.39 4.39 -14.61
CA THR A 90 17.62 3.57 -14.55
C THR A 90 18.40 3.66 -15.86
N ALA A 91 17.70 3.54 -16.99
CA ALA A 91 18.30 3.53 -18.32
C ALA A 91 18.78 4.92 -18.79
N VAL A 92 18.10 5.98 -18.36
CA VAL A 92 18.38 7.37 -18.79
C VAL A 92 19.75 7.84 -18.30
N LEU A 93 20.16 7.52 -17.08
CA LEU A 93 21.47 7.92 -16.56
C LEU A 93 22.58 6.88 -16.86
N GLY A 94 22.21 5.66 -17.25
CA GLY A 94 23.16 4.59 -17.53
C GLY A 94 23.80 4.00 -16.26
N LEU A 95 24.38 2.80 -16.37
CA LEU A 95 24.97 2.10 -15.21
C LEU A 95 26.19 2.80 -14.62
N ASP A 96 26.92 3.58 -15.42
CA ASP A 96 28.12 4.29 -14.96
C ASP A 96 27.76 5.37 -13.94
N TRP A 97 26.68 6.12 -14.19
CA TRP A 97 26.19 7.10 -13.23
C TRP A 97 25.80 6.45 -11.91
N HIS A 98 25.06 5.33 -11.95
CA HIS A 98 24.64 4.62 -10.72
C HIS A 98 25.83 4.09 -9.92
N SER A 99 26.90 3.67 -10.60
CA SER A 99 28.09 3.09 -9.96
C SER A 99 29.04 4.17 -9.40
N ASN A 100 29.17 5.29 -10.10
CA ASN A 100 30.15 6.34 -9.78
C ASN A 100 29.58 7.46 -8.90
N THR A 101 28.26 7.63 -8.88
CA THR A 101 27.63 8.68 -8.07
C THR A 101 27.57 8.24 -6.61
N SER A 102 28.15 9.05 -5.72
CA SER A 102 28.11 8.78 -4.29
C SER A 102 26.69 8.97 -3.74
N PRO A 103 26.24 8.12 -2.80
CA PRO A 103 24.98 8.32 -2.08
C PRO A 103 24.96 9.67 -1.36
N LEU A 104 23.75 10.20 -1.14
CA LEU A 104 23.57 11.41 -0.34
C LEU A 104 23.94 11.16 1.12
N PRO A 105 24.46 12.18 1.83
CA PRO A 105 24.71 12.08 3.27
C PRO A 105 23.38 11.92 4.03
N ASP A 106 23.22 10.77 4.69
CA ASP A 106 22.03 10.46 5.49
C ASP A 106 22.37 10.40 6.98
N THR A 107 22.15 11.52 7.68
CA THR A 107 22.38 11.64 9.12
C THR A 107 21.47 10.73 9.94
N GLY A 108 20.28 10.37 9.43
CA GLY A 108 19.38 9.42 10.06
C GLY A 108 20.00 8.02 10.11
N GLN A 109 20.63 7.59 9.02
CA GLN A 109 21.40 6.34 9.01
C GLN A 109 22.56 6.40 10.01
N TRP A 110 23.32 7.49 10.03
CA TRP A 110 24.46 7.64 10.94
C TRP A 110 24.04 7.58 12.40
N LEU A 111 22.90 8.19 12.74
CA LEU A 111 22.33 8.11 14.08
C LEU A 111 22.00 6.66 14.47
N LEU A 112 21.34 5.90 13.59
CA LEU A 112 21.03 4.48 13.85
C LEU A 112 22.29 3.62 14.00
N LEU A 113 23.34 3.93 13.24
CA LEU A 113 24.63 3.25 13.37
C LEU A 113 25.33 3.61 14.69
N ALA A 114 25.38 4.89 15.05
CA ALA A 114 25.93 5.36 16.32
C ALA A 114 25.19 4.76 17.52
N LEU A 115 23.86 4.61 17.43
CA LEU A 115 23.06 3.95 18.46
C LEU A 115 23.44 2.46 18.62
N ASN A 116 23.87 1.76 17.57
CA ASN A 116 24.32 0.37 17.71
C ASN A 116 25.57 0.23 18.58
N GLU A 117 26.42 1.25 18.61
CA GLU A 117 27.64 1.25 19.44
C GLU A 117 27.34 1.58 20.91
N LYS A 118 26.23 2.30 21.16
CA LYS A 118 25.87 2.78 22.50
C LYS A 118 24.81 1.95 23.20
N LEU A 119 23.95 1.26 22.46
CA LEU A 119 22.87 0.45 23.02
C LEU A 119 23.34 -0.94 23.46
N PRO A 120 22.70 -1.53 24.49
CA PRO A 120 22.93 -2.93 24.86
C PRO A 120 22.75 -3.89 23.68
N HIS A 121 23.60 -4.92 23.61
CA HIS A 121 23.61 -5.91 22.52
C HIS A 121 22.22 -6.52 22.26
N VAL A 122 21.46 -6.82 23.30
CA VAL A 122 20.10 -7.38 23.19
C VAL A 122 19.15 -6.43 22.43
N ILE A 123 19.23 -5.13 22.71
CA ILE A 123 18.39 -4.13 22.01
C ILE A 123 18.80 -4.03 20.55
N VAL A 124 20.11 -4.03 20.29
CA VAL A 124 20.66 -3.98 18.93
C VAL A 124 20.22 -5.20 18.10
N GLU A 125 20.20 -6.39 18.69
CA GLU A 125 19.72 -7.61 18.03
C GLU A 125 18.23 -7.53 17.71
N ILE A 126 17.39 -7.02 18.62
CA ILE A 126 15.95 -6.82 18.36
C ILE A 126 15.74 -5.82 17.21
N LEU A 127 16.52 -4.74 17.17
CA LEU A 127 16.47 -3.77 16.07
C LEU A 127 16.99 -4.40 14.75
N ARG A 128 17.95 -5.33 14.79
CA ARG A 128 18.43 -6.04 13.60
C ARG A 128 17.48 -7.13 13.11
N ALA A 129 16.68 -7.70 14.01
CA ALA A 129 15.88 -8.87 13.74
C ALA A 129 14.89 -8.65 12.59
N ARG A 130 14.71 -9.68 11.75
CA ARG A 130 13.74 -9.68 10.66
C ARG A 130 12.33 -9.99 11.15
N ILE A 131 11.81 -9.14 12.05
CA ILE A 131 10.51 -9.35 12.71
C ILE A 131 9.36 -9.17 11.72
N ILE A 132 9.43 -8.15 10.87
CA ILE A 132 8.37 -7.85 9.92
C ILE A 132 8.95 -7.42 8.58
N GLY A 133 8.22 -7.73 7.50
CA GLY A 133 8.50 -7.29 6.14
C GLY A 133 7.22 -6.93 5.39
N LEU A 134 7.34 -6.58 4.11
CA LEU A 134 6.20 -6.13 3.29
C LEU A 134 5.03 -7.12 3.27
N HIS A 135 5.34 -8.41 3.08
CA HIS A 135 4.33 -9.45 2.99
C HIS A 135 3.51 -9.55 4.29
N HIS A 136 4.11 -9.34 5.45
CA HIS A 136 3.39 -9.32 6.72
C HIS A 136 2.36 -8.19 6.78
N PHE A 137 2.70 -6.98 6.33
CA PHE A 137 1.74 -5.87 6.28
C PHE A 137 0.58 -6.16 5.33
N LEU A 138 0.87 -6.77 4.16
CA LEU A 138 -0.17 -7.23 3.25
C LEU A 138 -1.06 -8.28 3.89
N MET A 139 -0.50 -9.25 4.63
CA MET A 139 -1.26 -10.27 5.33
C MET A 139 -2.09 -9.69 6.48
N LEU A 140 -1.55 -8.76 7.25
CA LEU A 140 -2.30 -8.04 8.29
C LEU A 140 -3.48 -7.27 7.68
N PHE A 141 -3.30 -6.66 6.51
CA PHE A 141 -4.39 -6.03 5.78
C PHE A 141 -5.43 -7.05 5.28
N MET A 142 -5.00 -8.20 4.76
CA MET A 142 -5.93 -9.28 4.37
C MET A 142 -6.71 -9.80 5.58
N MET A 143 -6.06 -10.02 6.72
CA MET A 143 -6.73 -10.37 7.99
C MET A 143 -7.75 -9.30 8.40
N LEU A 144 -7.46 -8.02 8.15
CA LEU A 144 -8.42 -6.93 8.36
C LEU A 144 -9.62 -7.04 7.41
N ALA A 145 -9.47 -7.49 6.17
CA ALA A 145 -10.63 -7.76 5.31
C ALA A 145 -11.49 -8.92 5.86
N PHE A 146 -10.86 -9.95 6.44
CA PHE A 146 -11.57 -11.04 7.13
C PHE A 146 -12.20 -10.62 8.47
N SER A 147 -11.76 -9.51 9.08
CA SER A 147 -12.34 -8.95 10.31
C SER A 147 -13.83 -8.65 10.22
N VAL A 148 -14.31 -8.40 9.00
CA VAL A 148 -15.69 -8.04 8.74
C VAL A 148 -16.63 -9.21 9.04
N LEU A 149 -16.14 -10.45 8.94
CA LEU A 149 -16.88 -11.66 9.37
C LEU A 149 -17.11 -11.73 10.88
N PHE A 150 -16.37 -10.93 11.66
CA PHE A 150 -16.46 -10.87 13.13
C PHE A 150 -17.20 -9.62 13.62
N ASP A 151 -17.91 -8.90 12.74
CA ASP A 151 -18.59 -7.62 13.04
C ASP A 151 -17.69 -6.58 13.73
N SER A 152 -16.37 -6.77 13.64
CA SER A 152 -15.38 -5.91 14.30
C SER A 152 -15.20 -4.59 13.55
N VAL A 153 -15.46 -4.60 12.25
CA VAL A 153 -15.49 -3.43 11.37
C VAL A 153 -16.90 -3.26 10.82
N LYS A 154 -17.47 -2.06 10.98
CA LYS A 154 -18.84 -1.74 10.54
C LYS A 154 -18.96 -1.44 9.04
N ALA A 155 -17.90 -1.66 8.27
CA ALA A 155 -17.80 -1.36 6.85
C ALA A 155 -17.67 -2.68 6.04
N PRO A 156 -18.17 -2.72 4.80
CA PRO A 156 -17.99 -3.89 3.92
C PRO A 156 -16.51 -4.15 3.68
N GLY A 157 -16.09 -5.42 3.71
CA GLY A 157 -14.70 -5.86 3.55
C GLY A 157 -14.15 -5.51 2.17
N LEU A 158 -14.94 -5.69 1.11
CA LEU A 158 -14.56 -5.25 -0.23
C LEU A 158 -14.48 -3.72 -0.34
N GLY A 159 -15.27 -2.99 0.43
CA GLY A 159 -15.19 -1.52 0.49
C GLY A 159 -13.89 -1.05 1.16
N LEU A 160 -13.49 -1.69 2.26
CA LEU A 160 -12.19 -1.45 2.91
C LEU A 160 -11.03 -1.83 1.97
N GLY A 161 -11.16 -2.97 1.29
CA GLY A 161 -10.29 -3.41 0.19
C GLY A 161 -10.12 -2.35 -0.89
N ALA A 162 -11.23 -1.83 -1.40
CA ALA A 162 -11.27 -0.81 -2.44
C ALA A 162 -10.56 0.47 -1.98
N ARG A 163 -10.88 0.96 -0.77
CA ARG A 163 -10.22 2.12 -0.17
C ARG A 163 -8.72 1.94 -0.11
N TYR A 164 -8.27 0.82 0.43
CA TYR A 164 -6.85 0.54 0.60
C TYR A 164 -6.12 0.48 -0.73
N MET A 165 -6.64 -0.30 -1.69
CA MET A 165 -6.04 -0.41 -3.04
C MET A 165 -6.03 0.93 -3.78
N PHE A 166 -7.12 1.68 -3.72
CA PHE A 166 -7.19 3.00 -4.34
C PHE A 166 -6.16 3.97 -3.74
N THR A 167 -6.10 4.04 -2.41
CA THR A 167 -5.16 4.93 -1.70
C THR A 167 -3.72 4.54 -2.00
N MET A 168 -3.43 3.24 -2.02
CA MET A 168 -2.12 2.72 -2.38
C MET A 168 -1.77 3.06 -3.83
N ALA A 169 -2.71 2.90 -4.77
CA ALA A 169 -2.50 3.23 -6.17
C ALA A 169 -2.20 4.73 -6.37
N VAL A 170 -2.93 5.62 -5.70
CA VAL A 170 -2.65 7.06 -5.71
C VAL A 170 -1.25 7.34 -5.16
N GLY A 171 -0.89 6.75 -4.02
CA GLY A 171 0.44 6.91 -3.45
C GLY A 171 1.53 6.42 -4.41
N ARG A 172 1.37 5.25 -5.02
CA ARG A 172 2.36 4.74 -5.98
C ARG A 172 2.48 5.61 -7.23
N LEU A 173 1.37 6.16 -7.72
CA LEU A 173 1.38 7.09 -8.85
C LEU A 173 2.15 8.37 -8.49
N LEU A 174 1.83 8.99 -7.34
CA LEU A 174 2.54 10.17 -6.86
C LEU A 174 4.04 9.90 -6.71
N ARG A 175 4.40 8.75 -6.13
CA ARG A 175 5.77 8.28 -5.97
C ARG A 175 6.50 8.15 -7.32
N ALA A 176 5.86 7.52 -8.30
CA ALA A 176 6.42 7.33 -9.63
C ALA A 176 6.60 8.68 -10.36
N ILE A 177 5.64 9.61 -10.22
CA ILE A 177 5.74 10.97 -10.80
C ILE A 177 6.86 11.77 -10.17
N THR A 178 6.98 11.78 -8.83
CA THR A 178 8.06 12.50 -8.14
C THR A 178 9.42 11.93 -8.52
N PHE A 179 9.51 10.61 -8.60
CA PHE A 179 10.72 9.91 -8.99
C PHE A 179 11.13 10.16 -10.45
N ALA A 180 10.19 10.08 -11.39
CA ALA A 180 10.47 10.34 -12.80
C ALA A 180 10.83 11.81 -13.06
N SER A 181 10.27 12.72 -12.26
CA SER A 181 10.56 14.16 -12.33
C SER A 181 11.90 14.54 -11.69
N THR A 182 12.40 13.76 -10.73
CA THR A 182 13.65 14.06 -10.02
C THR A 182 14.38 12.77 -9.64
N ILE A 183 15.52 12.55 -10.29
CA ILE A 183 16.33 11.35 -10.11
C ILE A 183 17.35 11.58 -9.00
N LEU A 184 17.24 10.82 -7.92
CA LEU A 184 18.16 10.86 -6.78
C LEU A 184 19.13 9.68 -6.84
N PRO A 185 20.39 9.86 -6.38
CA PRO A 185 21.35 8.78 -6.33
C PRO A 185 20.92 7.73 -5.31
N SER A 186 21.12 6.46 -5.65
CA SER A 186 20.76 5.35 -4.79
C SER A 186 21.58 5.32 -3.49
N ALA A 187 20.95 4.90 -2.40
CA ALA A 187 21.67 4.51 -1.19
C ALA A 187 22.60 3.30 -1.39
N ARG A 188 22.41 2.53 -2.48
CA ARG A 188 23.23 1.37 -2.87
C ARG A 188 23.71 1.48 -4.34
N PRO A 189 24.84 2.15 -4.59
CA PRO A 189 25.36 2.40 -5.94
C PRO A 189 25.54 1.13 -6.80
N TRP A 190 25.91 0.01 -6.18
CA TRP A 190 26.11 -1.26 -6.88
C TRP A 190 24.82 -1.99 -7.29
N CYS A 191 23.65 -1.58 -6.77
CA CYS A 191 22.41 -2.33 -6.95
C CYS A 191 21.96 -2.37 -8.41
N ALA A 192 22.02 -1.24 -9.11
CA ALA A 192 21.51 -1.13 -10.48
C ALA A 192 22.24 -2.08 -11.44
N LYS A 193 23.57 -2.15 -11.33
CA LYS A 193 24.43 -3.02 -12.16
C LYS A 193 24.14 -4.51 -11.95
N ALA A 194 23.75 -4.92 -10.75
CA ALA A 194 23.44 -6.31 -10.44
C ALA A 194 22.03 -6.72 -10.91
N ARG A 195 21.10 -5.76 -11.03
CA ARG A 195 19.67 -6.04 -11.24
C ARG A 195 19.18 -5.71 -12.64
N PHE A 196 19.76 -4.71 -13.31
CA PHE A 196 19.32 -4.22 -14.59
C PHE A 196 20.39 -4.40 -15.66
N SER A 197 19.96 -4.80 -16.86
CA SER A 197 20.79 -4.80 -18.06
C SER A 197 20.42 -3.57 -18.88
N VAL A 198 21.11 -2.46 -18.65
CA VAL A 198 20.97 -1.21 -19.42
C VAL A 198 22.34 -0.75 -19.91
N PRO A 199 22.42 0.09 -20.96
CA PRO A 199 23.69 0.64 -21.42
C PRO A 199 24.47 1.34 -20.29
N ALA A 200 25.80 1.30 -20.37
CA ALA A 200 26.69 1.91 -19.38
C ALA A 200 26.58 3.44 -19.38
N TYR A 201 26.49 4.03 -20.57
CA TYR A 201 26.46 5.48 -20.78
C TYR A 201 25.04 6.08 -20.66
N PRO A 202 24.91 7.37 -20.30
CA PRO A 202 23.63 8.06 -20.22
C PRO A 202 22.93 8.12 -21.58
N HIS A 203 21.60 8.23 -21.58
CA HIS A 203 20.80 8.44 -22.78
C HIS A 203 21.04 9.82 -23.40
N ARG A 204 20.74 9.97 -24.70
CA ARG A 204 20.94 11.23 -25.46
C ARG A 204 20.32 12.44 -24.77
N TRP A 205 19.12 12.27 -24.18
CA TRP A 205 18.48 13.31 -23.38
C TRP A 205 19.37 13.74 -22.19
N ALA A 206 19.79 12.80 -21.34
CA ALA A 206 20.63 13.12 -20.19
C ALA A 206 21.97 13.74 -20.59
N GLN A 207 22.58 13.27 -21.68
CA GLN A 207 23.82 13.85 -22.22
C GLN A 207 23.64 15.31 -22.68
N LYS A 208 22.45 15.68 -23.15
CA LYS A 208 22.13 17.06 -23.56
C LYS A 208 21.75 17.98 -22.42
N TYR A 209 20.95 17.50 -21.47
CA TYR A 209 20.28 18.37 -20.51
C TYR A 209 20.75 18.19 -19.06
N TYR A 210 21.59 17.21 -18.76
CA TYR A 210 22.08 16.95 -17.40
C TYR A 210 23.61 16.88 -17.33
N VAL A 211 24.25 15.99 -18.10
CA VAL A 211 25.68 15.65 -17.94
C VAL A 211 26.61 16.88 -17.99
N PRO A 212 26.49 17.79 -18.97
CA PRO A 212 27.37 18.96 -19.05
C PRO A 212 27.18 19.92 -17.88
N TYR A 213 25.94 20.02 -17.38
CA TYR A 213 25.54 20.92 -16.31
C TYR A 213 25.74 20.33 -14.91
N ALA A 214 26.05 19.04 -14.80
CA ALA A 214 26.23 18.38 -13.51
C ALA A 214 27.59 18.70 -12.86
N SER A 215 28.58 19.14 -13.65
CA SER A 215 29.97 19.34 -13.19
C SER A 215 30.58 20.68 -13.56
N ASP A 216 30.09 21.36 -14.61
CA ASP A 216 30.62 22.66 -15.05
C ASP A 216 29.72 23.82 -14.57
N ALA A 217 30.23 24.60 -13.61
CA ALA A 217 29.54 25.78 -13.09
C ALA A 217 29.33 26.86 -14.15
N ASN A 218 30.21 26.98 -15.15
CA ASN A 218 30.04 27.93 -16.24
C ASN A 218 28.91 27.49 -17.17
N ALA A 219 28.77 26.17 -17.40
CA ALA A 219 27.63 25.59 -18.08
C ALA A 219 26.31 25.94 -17.38
N ILE A 220 26.23 25.79 -16.07
CA ILE A 220 25.03 26.16 -15.30
C ILE A 220 24.74 27.66 -15.42
N ASN A 221 25.74 28.52 -15.22
CA ASN A 221 25.56 29.98 -15.27
C ASN A 221 25.05 30.45 -16.65
N GLN A 222 25.59 29.89 -17.74
CA GLN A 222 25.12 30.20 -19.08
C GLN A 222 23.71 29.66 -19.36
N LEU A 223 23.38 28.45 -18.87
CA LEU A 223 22.03 27.91 -18.96
C LEU A 223 21.02 28.84 -18.28
N ILE A 224 21.33 29.35 -17.09
CA ILE A 224 20.45 30.29 -16.36
C ILE A 224 20.28 31.61 -17.13
N ARG A 225 21.33 32.10 -17.79
CA ARG A 225 21.29 33.37 -18.53
C ARG A 225 20.55 33.27 -19.86
N MET A 226 20.74 32.16 -20.57
CA MET A 226 20.24 32.00 -21.94
C MET A 226 18.96 31.17 -22.02
N ASP A 227 18.61 30.43 -20.96
CA ASP A 227 17.46 29.52 -20.88
C ASP A 227 17.41 28.48 -22.02
N ILE A 228 18.58 28.08 -22.53
CA ILE A 228 18.71 27.05 -23.57
C ILE A 228 19.85 26.08 -23.25
N ALA A 229 19.66 24.80 -23.58
CA ALA A 229 20.72 23.80 -23.51
C ALA A 229 21.73 24.03 -24.66
N TYR A 230 22.90 24.54 -24.32
CA TYR A 230 23.95 24.99 -25.24
C TYR A 230 25.21 24.12 -25.28
N ALA A 231 25.41 23.23 -24.30
CA ALA A 231 26.66 22.50 -24.16
C ALA A 231 26.83 21.44 -25.26
N ASP A 232 28.06 21.27 -25.75
CA ASP A 232 28.37 20.24 -26.75
C ASP A 232 28.19 18.85 -26.13
N THR A 233 27.35 18.04 -26.77
CA THR A 233 27.00 16.70 -26.31
C THR A 233 27.96 15.63 -26.80
N GLY A 234 28.97 15.99 -27.60
CA GLY A 234 29.86 15.04 -28.26
C GLY A 234 29.12 14.13 -29.25
N LYS A 235 29.78 13.05 -29.69
CA LYS A 235 29.17 12.05 -30.57
C LYS A 235 28.37 11.03 -29.76
N TYR A 236 27.11 10.86 -30.12
CA TYR A 236 26.26 9.82 -29.56
C TYR A 236 26.70 8.43 -30.01
N ILE A 237 26.61 7.47 -29.08
CA ILE A 237 26.74 6.05 -29.39
C ILE A 237 25.37 5.57 -29.88
N ASP A 238 25.34 4.73 -30.91
CA ASP A 238 24.11 4.12 -31.40
C ASP A 238 23.67 2.97 -30.48
N ASP A 239 22.40 3.00 -30.09
CA ASP A 239 21.77 2.01 -29.23
C ASP A 239 21.13 0.88 -30.06
N PHE A 240 20.94 -0.28 -29.43
CA PHE A 240 20.20 -1.39 -30.04
C PHE A 240 18.70 -1.07 -30.16
N CYS A 241 18.17 -1.15 -31.38
CA CYS A 241 16.77 -0.85 -31.69
C CYS A 241 16.03 -2.10 -32.23
N PRO A 242 15.31 -2.85 -31.39
CA PRO A 242 14.46 -3.95 -31.85
C PRO A 242 13.20 -3.43 -32.54
N ASP A 243 12.65 -4.18 -33.50
CA ASP A 243 11.34 -3.84 -34.08
C ASP A 243 10.21 -4.38 -33.19
N TRP A 244 9.51 -3.46 -32.51
CA TRP A 244 8.33 -3.76 -31.68
C TRP A 244 7.02 -3.29 -32.33
N GLY A 245 7.03 -2.98 -33.63
CA GLY A 245 5.88 -2.45 -34.35
C GLY A 245 5.36 -1.15 -33.72
N SER A 246 4.08 -1.12 -33.33
CA SER A 246 3.46 0.06 -32.72
C SER A 246 4.04 0.45 -31.36
N MET A 247 4.76 -0.47 -30.69
CA MET A 247 5.38 -0.22 -29.38
C MET A 247 6.84 0.25 -29.50
N SER A 248 7.37 0.46 -30.71
CA SER A 248 8.76 0.91 -30.92
C SER A 248 9.04 2.29 -30.31
N PHE A 249 8.04 3.12 -30.04
CA PHE A 249 8.22 4.37 -29.30
C PHE A 249 8.75 4.16 -27.86
N LEU A 250 8.57 2.96 -27.28
CA LEU A 250 9.08 2.63 -25.94
C LEU A 250 10.59 2.38 -25.91
N ILE A 251 11.25 2.23 -27.07
CA ILE A 251 12.69 1.90 -27.15
C ILE A 251 13.53 2.98 -26.47
N ASP A 252 13.23 4.26 -26.75
CA ASP A 252 13.95 5.40 -26.16
C ASP A 252 13.75 5.48 -24.64
N PHE A 253 12.61 5.00 -24.13
CA PHE A 253 12.31 5.00 -22.70
C PHE A 253 12.88 3.79 -21.98
N LEU A 254 12.81 2.58 -22.56
CA LEU A 254 13.21 1.34 -21.89
C LEU A 254 14.66 0.94 -22.14
N ARG A 255 15.29 1.51 -23.18
CA ARG A 255 16.64 1.22 -23.70
C ARG A 255 16.98 -0.27 -23.62
N PRO A 256 16.38 -1.10 -24.50
CA PRO A 256 16.65 -2.53 -24.53
C PRO A 256 18.11 -2.81 -24.88
N THR A 257 18.64 -3.93 -24.40
CA THR A 257 19.94 -4.46 -24.81
C THR A 257 19.75 -5.75 -25.62
N ALA A 258 20.68 -6.07 -26.52
CA ALA A 258 20.61 -7.27 -27.36
C ALA A 258 20.46 -8.57 -26.54
N SER A 259 20.97 -8.60 -25.30
CA SER A 259 20.90 -9.74 -24.38
C SER A 259 19.51 -9.99 -23.77
N GLU A 260 18.63 -8.98 -23.75
CA GLU A 260 17.32 -9.07 -23.10
C GLU A 260 16.20 -9.60 -24.02
N GLY A 261 16.53 -9.84 -25.30
CA GLY A 261 15.62 -10.39 -26.30
C GLY A 261 14.71 -9.34 -26.94
N SER A 262 13.78 -9.80 -27.78
CA SER A 262 12.96 -8.96 -28.66
C SER A 262 11.62 -8.53 -28.07
N SER A 263 11.29 -8.85 -26.82
CA SER A 263 9.98 -8.52 -26.22
C SER A 263 10.06 -7.44 -25.15
N TRP A 264 9.37 -6.33 -25.36
CA TRP A 264 9.27 -5.23 -24.38
C TRP A 264 8.68 -5.67 -23.03
N TYR A 265 7.76 -6.63 -23.04
CA TYR A 265 7.10 -7.10 -21.82
C TYR A 265 8.06 -7.85 -20.87
N ASN A 266 9.02 -8.60 -21.43
CA ASN A 266 10.04 -9.29 -20.64
C ASN A 266 10.99 -8.30 -19.94
N LEU A 267 11.22 -7.12 -20.52
CA LEU A 267 11.98 -6.04 -19.88
C LEU A 267 11.27 -5.51 -18.64
N LEU A 268 9.95 -5.35 -18.70
CA LEU A 268 9.16 -4.85 -17.58
C LEU A 268 9.05 -5.83 -16.43
N LYS A 269 9.02 -7.15 -16.72
CA LYS A 269 9.12 -8.17 -15.68
C LYS A 269 10.40 -8.03 -14.85
N LYS A 270 11.47 -7.50 -15.44
CA LYS A 270 12.75 -7.24 -14.76
C LYS A 270 12.87 -5.82 -14.19
N ALA A 271 11.88 -4.95 -14.41
CA ALA A 271 11.88 -3.54 -14.00
C ALA A 271 11.48 -3.33 -12.52
N GLY A 272 11.70 -4.32 -11.66
CA GLY A 272 11.38 -4.19 -10.23
C GLY A 272 12.29 -3.17 -9.55
N GLY A 273 11.71 -2.22 -8.81
CA GLY A 273 12.42 -1.17 -8.08
C GLY A 273 13.34 -1.65 -6.95
N GLY A 274 13.91 -0.68 -6.21
CA GLY A 274 14.75 -0.93 -5.03
C GLY A 274 16.25 -0.67 -5.23
N CYS A 275 16.68 -0.34 -6.45
CA CYS A 275 18.03 0.17 -6.69
C CYS A 275 18.06 1.66 -6.98
N ASN A 276 16.92 2.30 -7.25
CA ASN A 276 16.81 3.75 -7.35
C ASN A 276 16.06 4.25 -6.12
N ASP A 277 16.33 5.49 -5.75
CA ASP A 277 15.54 6.20 -4.75
C ASP A 277 14.30 6.81 -5.41
N LEU A 278 13.11 6.44 -4.93
CA LEU A 278 11.82 6.91 -5.42
C LEU A 278 11.24 8.05 -4.57
N VAL A 279 12.10 8.85 -3.90
CA VAL A 279 11.78 10.00 -3.03
C VAL A 279 11.10 9.60 -1.72
N TYR A 280 10.25 8.58 -1.73
CA TYR A 280 9.72 7.97 -0.53
C TYR A 280 9.52 6.47 -0.67
N SER A 281 9.53 5.77 0.46
CA SER A 281 9.53 4.31 0.49
C SER A 281 8.15 3.73 0.21
N GLY A 282 8.07 2.85 -0.80
CA GLY A 282 6.86 2.08 -1.10
C GLY A 282 6.54 1.06 0.00
N HIS A 283 7.57 0.47 0.63
CA HIS A 283 7.41 -0.44 1.76
C HIS A 283 6.73 0.26 2.94
N MET A 284 7.23 1.45 3.26
CA MET A 284 6.68 2.27 4.33
C MET A 284 5.28 2.78 4.01
N LEU A 285 4.98 3.11 2.74
CA LEU A 285 3.62 3.47 2.34
C LEU A 285 2.64 2.33 2.63
N VAL A 286 2.94 1.09 2.24
CA VAL A 286 2.08 -0.08 2.53
C VAL A 286 1.95 -0.30 4.04
N ALA A 287 3.05 -0.22 4.78
CA ALA A 287 3.07 -0.40 6.23
C ALA A 287 2.18 0.64 6.95
N VAL A 288 2.28 1.91 6.56
CA VAL A 288 1.52 3.02 7.14
C VAL A 288 0.05 2.93 6.78
N LEU A 289 -0.29 2.63 5.52
CA LEU A 289 -1.69 2.42 5.11
C LEU A 289 -2.32 1.26 5.90
N THR A 290 -1.55 0.18 6.12
CA THR A 290 -2.00 -0.96 6.93
C THR A 290 -2.25 -0.53 8.37
N ALA A 291 -1.32 0.20 8.98
CA ALA A 291 -1.46 0.70 10.34
C ALA A 291 -2.64 1.68 10.49
N MET A 292 -2.89 2.54 9.50
CA MET A 292 -4.03 3.44 9.47
C MET A 292 -5.36 2.68 9.38
N ALA A 293 -5.45 1.71 8.46
CA ALA A 293 -6.61 0.84 8.33
C ALA A 293 -6.88 0.07 9.63
N TRP A 294 -5.82 -0.46 10.25
CA TRP A 294 -5.90 -1.18 11.51
C TRP A 294 -6.36 -0.30 12.68
N THR A 295 -5.83 0.91 12.77
CA THR A 295 -6.17 1.88 13.81
C THR A 295 -7.64 2.30 13.72
N GLU A 296 -8.17 2.45 12.50
CA GLU A 296 -9.58 2.78 12.26
C GLU A 296 -10.52 1.61 12.63
N ALA A 297 -10.05 0.37 12.44
CA ALA A 297 -10.82 -0.85 12.71
C ALA A 297 -10.82 -1.28 14.18
N TYR A 298 -9.64 -1.49 14.77
CA TYR A 298 -9.49 -2.16 16.06
C TYR A 298 -9.04 -1.24 17.20
N GLY A 299 -8.30 -0.16 16.90
CA GLY A 299 -7.75 0.75 17.90
C GLY A 299 -6.99 0.04 19.05
N GLY A 300 -6.78 0.77 20.15
CA GLY A 300 -6.24 0.21 21.40
C GLY A 300 -4.81 -0.36 21.29
N PHE A 301 -4.51 -1.38 22.11
CA PHE A 301 -3.17 -1.96 22.23
C PHE A 301 -2.66 -2.62 20.94
N SER A 302 -3.55 -3.29 20.19
CA SER A 302 -3.17 -3.92 18.91
C SER A 302 -2.67 -2.88 17.89
N SER A 303 -3.33 -1.72 17.82
CA SER A 303 -2.90 -0.60 16.97
C SER A 303 -1.52 -0.08 17.39
N VAL A 304 -1.24 0.05 18.68
CA VAL A 304 0.08 0.46 19.18
C VAL A 304 1.16 -0.51 18.71
N ILE A 305 0.93 -1.83 18.80
CA ILE A 305 1.87 -2.84 18.31
C ILE A 305 2.11 -2.68 16.81
N ILE A 306 1.07 -2.51 15.99
CA ILE A 306 1.25 -2.33 14.54
C ILE A 306 2.07 -1.06 14.25
N TRP A 307 1.86 0.05 14.96
CA TRP A 307 2.68 1.24 14.80
C TRP A 307 4.14 1.05 15.25
N LEU A 308 4.39 0.27 16.31
CA LEU A 308 5.75 -0.12 16.70
C LEU A 308 6.42 -0.97 15.60
N LEU A 309 5.67 -1.87 14.96
CA LEU A 309 6.16 -2.65 13.82
C LEU A 309 6.45 -1.77 12.59
N VAL A 310 5.66 -0.72 12.35
CA VAL A 310 5.96 0.29 11.31
C VAL A 310 7.27 0.99 11.64
N MET A 311 7.48 1.46 12.88
CA MET A 311 8.72 2.11 13.29
C MET A 311 9.94 1.16 13.19
N HIS A 312 9.75 -0.10 13.56
CA HIS A 312 10.76 -1.14 13.42
C HIS A 312 11.11 -1.39 11.94
N SER A 313 10.11 -1.45 11.05
CA SER A 313 10.34 -1.54 9.61
C SER A 313 11.10 -0.31 9.09
N ALA A 314 10.69 0.90 9.50
CA ALA A 314 11.30 2.15 9.03
C ALA A 314 12.80 2.21 9.37
N GLN A 315 13.17 1.89 10.62
CA GLN A 315 14.59 1.90 10.97
C GLN A 315 15.37 0.87 10.17
N ARG A 316 14.81 -0.31 9.86
CA ARG A 316 15.53 -1.35 9.11
C ARG A 316 15.80 -0.92 7.69
N GLU A 317 14.80 -0.33 7.04
CA GLU A 317 14.92 0.22 5.69
C GLU A 317 16.07 1.25 5.60
N ILE A 318 16.18 2.13 6.59
CA ILE A 318 17.24 3.15 6.68
C ILE A 318 18.60 2.50 6.96
N ARG A 319 18.64 1.67 8.01
CA ARG A 319 19.86 1.03 8.51
C ARG A 319 20.53 0.16 7.44
N GLU A 320 19.74 -0.64 6.74
CA GLU A 320 20.20 -1.54 5.69
C GLU A 320 20.46 -0.81 4.36
N ARG A 321 20.26 0.52 4.28
CA ARG A 321 20.39 1.31 3.04
C ARG A 321 19.44 0.88 1.94
N HIS A 322 18.23 0.44 2.29
CA HIS A 322 17.19 0.24 1.29
C HIS A 322 16.58 1.57 0.83
N HIS A 323 16.48 2.52 1.75
CA HIS A 323 15.94 3.86 1.55
C HIS A 323 16.68 4.87 2.41
N TYR A 324 16.66 6.15 2.03
CA TYR A 324 17.13 7.21 2.92
C TYR A 324 16.14 7.45 4.06
N SER A 325 16.61 8.03 5.16
CA SER A 325 15.75 8.38 6.29
C SER A 325 14.59 9.30 5.90
N VAL A 326 14.83 10.26 5.01
CA VAL A 326 13.79 11.15 4.48
C VAL A 326 12.69 10.37 3.77
N ASP A 327 13.04 9.35 2.98
CA ASP A 327 12.08 8.54 2.23
C ASP A 327 11.09 7.83 3.15
N CYS A 328 11.58 7.30 4.27
CA CYS A 328 10.78 6.60 5.25
C CYS A 328 9.85 7.58 6.00
N ILE A 329 10.36 8.74 6.40
CA ILE A 329 9.59 9.76 7.12
C ILE A 329 8.51 10.38 6.22
N VAL A 330 8.87 10.75 4.99
CA VAL A 330 7.92 11.29 4.00
C VAL A 330 6.84 10.26 3.69
N ALA A 331 7.19 8.97 3.54
CA ALA A 331 6.20 7.91 3.33
C ALA A 331 5.18 7.81 4.48
N ILE A 332 5.61 8.03 5.73
CA ILE A 332 4.71 8.05 6.90
C ILE A 332 3.73 9.23 6.79
N TYR A 333 4.22 10.45 6.53
CA TYR A 333 3.36 11.61 6.39
C TYR A 333 2.40 11.49 5.22
N VAL A 334 2.91 11.12 4.04
CA VAL A 334 2.12 10.95 2.82
C VAL A 334 1.10 9.83 3.00
N GLY A 335 1.47 8.71 3.61
CA GLY A 335 0.54 7.60 3.89
C GLY A 335 -0.63 8.02 4.78
N ILE A 336 -0.35 8.74 5.87
CA ILE A 336 -1.40 9.26 6.77
C ILE A 336 -2.29 10.27 6.02
N LEU A 337 -1.67 11.22 5.31
CA LEU A 337 -2.37 12.25 4.56
C LEU A 337 -3.28 11.63 3.50
N LEU A 338 -2.77 10.74 2.67
CA LEU A 338 -3.53 10.05 1.62
C LEU A 338 -4.66 9.22 2.21
N TRP A 339 -4.43 8.51 3.33
CA TRP A 339 -5.51 7.75 3.98
C TRP A 339 -6.66 8.63 4.46
N LYS A 340 -6.34 9.82 5.00
CA LYS A 340 -7.33 10.80 5.45
C LYS A 340 -8.02 11.50 4.28
N MET A 341 -7.25 11.92 3.27
CA MET A 341 -7.77 12.61 2.09
C MET A 341 -8.62 11.69 1.22
N THR A 342 -8.27 10.43 1.03
CA THR A 342 -9.10 9.50 0.24
C THR A 342 -10.31 8.97 1.03
N GLY A 343 -10.34 9.20 2.34
CA GLY A 343 -11.41 8.73 3.22
C GLY A 343 -12.79 9.29 2.91
N PHE A 344 -12.89 10.49 2.30
CA PHE A 344 -14.21 11.06 1.94
C PHE A 344 -14.91 10.28 0.82
N LEU A 345 -14.14 9.62 -0.05
CA LEU A 345 -14.70 8.79 -1.13
C LEU A 345 -15.41 7.57 -0.56
N TRP A 346 -14.97 7.11 0.61
CA TRP A 346 -15.43 5.87 1.25
C TRP A 346 -15.98 6.13 2.64
N PRO A 347 -17.17 6.75 2.75
CA PRO A 347 -17.80 7.02 4.04
C PRO A 347 -18.05 5.71 4.80
N ALA A 348 -17.20 5.42 5.78
CA ALA A 348 -17.28 4.25 6.67
C ALA A 348 -18.51 4.30 7.60
N LYS A 349 -19.10 5.48 7.74
CA LYS A 349 -20.34 5.69 8.48
C LYS A 349 -21.49 5.66 7.50
N ASN A 350 -22.47 4.81 7.80
CA ASN A 350 -23.82 4.89 7.26
C ASN A 350 -24.27 6.35 7.33
N ALA A 351 -24.18 7.10 6.22
CA ALA A 351 -24.68 8.47 6.14
C ALA A 351 -26.15 8.53 6.57
N THR A 352 -26.87 7.42 6.38
CA THR A 352 -28.20 7.14 6.93
C THR A 352 -28.28 7.11 8.45
N ARG A 353 -27.29 6.55 9.17
CA ARG A 353 -27.26 6.57 10.65
C ARG A 353 -26.96 7.96 11.18
N ASP A 354 -26.00 8.67 10.60
CA ASP A 354 -25.70 10.04 11.03
C ASP A 354 -26.86 10.99 10.70
N ARG A 355 -27.54 10.80 9.55
CA ARG A 355 -28.78 11.51 9.21
C ARG A 355 -29.93 11.15 10.15
N ARG A 356 -30.10 9.87 10.51
CA ARG A 356 -31.10 9.45 11.52
C ARG A 356 -30.78 10.01 12.90
N LEU A 357 -29.52 10.07 13.30
CA LEU A 357 -29.10 10.68 14.57
C LEU A 357 -29.36 12.19 14.56
N ALA A 358 -29.07 12.90 13.48
CA ALA A 358 -29.39 14.32 13.35
C ALA A 358 -30.91 14.58 13.35
N VAL A 359 -31.69 13.72 12.71
CA VAL A 359 -33.17 13.77 12.75
C VAL A 359 -33.69 13.45 14.16
N LEU A 360 -33.14 12.45 14.83
CA LEU A 360 -33.47 12.11 16.22
C LEU A 360 -33.13 13.23 17.19
N GLU A 361 -31.99 13.90 17.02
CA GLU A 361 -31.58 15.05 17.83
C GLU A 361 -32.56 16.23 17.64
N LYS A 362 -33.04 16.44 16.41
CA LYS A 362 -34.07 17.45 16.09
C LYS A 362 -35.44 17.09 16.66
N ILE A 363 -35.78 15.80 16.74
CA ILE A 363 -37.08 15.28 17.20
C ILE A 363 -37.09 15.03 18.72
N GLN A 364 -35.94 14.95 19.39
CA GLN A 364 -35.81 14.62 20.80
C GLN A 364 -36.64 15.55 21.72
N GLY A 365 -36.60 16.87 21.49
CA GLY A 365 -37.39 17.84 22.26
C GLY A 365 -38.91 17.64 22.09
N PRO A 366 -39.43 17.69 20.85
CA PRO A 366 -40.83 17.39 20.54
C PRO A 366 -41.31 16.02 21.04
N LEU A 367 -40.46 14.99 20.97
CA LEU A 367 -40.78 13.62 21.41
C LEU A 367 -40.94 13.55 22.93
N ILE A 368 -40.06 14.23 23.69
CA ILE A 368 -40.15 14.31 25.15
C ILE A 368 -41.40 15.10 25.57
N GLN A 369 -41.74 16.16 24.84
CA GLN A 369 -42.95 16.95 25.06
C GLN A 369 -44.21 16.10 24.82
N ALA A 370 -44.33 15.46 23.65
CA ALA A 370 -45.47 14.59 23.31
C ALA A 370 -45.63 13.41 24.28
N ALA A 371 -44.52 12.83 24.75
CA ALA A 371 -44.55 11.77 25.75
C ALA A 371 -45.02 12.25 27.13
N LYS A 372 -44.69 13.49 27.53
CA LYS A 372 -45.20 14.11 28.76
C LYS A 372 -46.68 14.45 28.66
N ASP A 373 -47.12 14.87 27.49
CA ASP A 373 -48.51 15.28 27.21
C ASP A 373 -49.43 14.06 26.93
N SER A 374 -48.90 12.83 27.03
CA SER A 374 -49.60 11.56 26.74
C SER A 374 -50.20 11.47 25.33
N ASP A 375 -49.64 12.23 24.38
CA ASP A 375 -50.05 12.25 22.97
C ASP A 375 -49.39 11.08 22.20
N ILE A 376 -50.03 9.92 22.25
CA ILE A 376 -49.56 8.70 21.58
C ILE A 376 -49.51 8.86 20.06
N ASP A 377 -50.41 9.66 19.47
CA ASP A 377 -50.44 9.89 18.02
C ASP A 377 -49.30 10.82 17.59
N GLY A 378 -48.99 11.86 18.38
CA GLY A 378 -47.81 12.71 18.20
C GLY A 378 -46.50 11.92 18.30
N VAL A 379 -46.38 11.01 19.27
CA VAL A 379 -45.21 10.11 19.39
C VAL A 379 -45.07 9.20 18.17
N ARG A 380 -46.18 8.63 17.67
CA ARG A 380 -46.17 7.74 16.51
C ARG A 380 -45.76 8.48 15.23
N GLU A 381 -46.23 9.70 15.03
CA GLU A 381 -45.90 10.50 13.85
C GLU A 381 -44.43 10.99 13.88
N LEU A 382 -43.92 11.40 15.05
CA LEU A 382 -42.51 11.79 15.22
C LEU A 382 -41.57 10.59 15.01
N LEU A 383 -41.95 9.38 15.44
CA LEU A 383 -41.20 8.16 15.14
C LEU A 383 -41.28 7.79 13.66
N ARG A 384 -42.42 8.03 13.01
CA ARG A 384 -42.59 7.81 11.57
C ARG A 384 -41.69 8.69 10.72
N GLN A 385 -41.40 9.93 11.16
CA GLN A 385 -40.41 10.81 10.51
C GLN A 385 -38.97 10.25 10.56
N VAL A 386 -38.65 9.41 11.55
CA VAL A 386 -37.36 8.71 11.63
C VAL A 386 -37.33 7.47 10.72
N GLU A 387 -38.49 6.87 10.45
CA GLU A 387 -38.64 5.66 9.62
C GLU A 387 -38.88 5.94 8.12
N LEU A 388 -39.43 7.09 7.76
CA LEU A 388 -39.74 7.45 6.36
C LEU A 388 -38.49 7.91 5.59
N ASP A 389 -37.72 6.95 5.09
CA ASP A 389 -37.03 7.07 3.81
C ASP A 389 -37.46 5.90 2.88
N PRO A 390 -38.67 5.97 2.28
CA PRO A 390 -39.26 4.87 1.50
C PRO A 390 -38.48 4.57 0.21
N GLN A 391 -37.67 5.52 -0.28
CA GLN A 391 -36.87 5.34 -1.50
C GLN A 391 -35.69 4.38 -1.31
N HIS A 392 -35.30 4.06 -0.06
CA HIS A 392 -34.17 3.18 0.23
C HIS A 392 -34.56 1.70 0.34
N ILE A 393 -35.83 1.39 0.60
CA ILE A 393 -36.34 0.01 0.70
C ILE A 393 -36.46 -0.63 -0.69
N GLN A 394 -36.76 0.17 -1.72
CA GLN A 394 -36.99 -0.34 -3.08
C GLN A 394 -35.71 -0.44 -3.93
N LYS A 395 -34.68 0.37 -3.66
CA LYS A 395 -33.36 0.30 -4.34
C LYS A 395 -32.44 -0.83 -3.86
N ASN A 396 -32.75 -1.46 -2.72
CA ASN A 396 -31.89 -2.46 -2.07
C ASN A 396 -32.30 -3.93 -2.33
N LYS A 397 -33.33 -4.20 -3.14
CA LYS A 397 -33.67 -5.57 -3.54
C LYS A 397 -32.75 -6.04 -4.68
N VAL A 398 -31.47 -6.26 -4.37
CA VAL A 398 -30.67 -7.20 -5.16
C VAL A 398 -31.34 -8.56 -4.99
N SER A 399 -31.57 -9.28 -6.10
CA SER A 399 -32.21 -10.60 -6.06
C SER A 399 -31.50 -11.50 -5.05
N ASN A 400 -32.27 -12.16 -4.19
CA ASN A 400 -31.73 -13.07 -3.16
C ASN A 400 -30.84 -14.15 -3.80
N ARG A 401 -31.18 -14.59 -5.03
CA ARG A 401 -30.37 -15.52 -5.82
C ARG A 401 -29.02 -14.93 -6.25
N ALA A 402 -28.99 -13.68 -6.70
CA ALA A 402 -27.74 -13.03 -7.13
C ALA A 402 -26.79 -12.82 -5.96
N THR A 403 -27.33 -12.47 -4.78
CA THR A 403 -26.54 -12.31 -3.55
C THR A 403 -25.97 -13.64 -3.07
N TRP A 404 -26.77 -14.72 -3.13
CA TRP A 404 -26.31 -16.08 -2.78
C TRP A 404 -25.26 -16.62 -3.75
N LEU A 405 -25.44 -16.41 -5.05
CA LEU A 405 -24.46 -16.79 -6.08
C LEU A 405 -23.15 -16.01 -5.89
N PHE A 406 -23.22 -14.70 -5.63
CA PHE A 406 -22.06 -13.88 -5.35
C PHE A 406 -21.32 -14.33 -4.10
N ALA A 407 -22.05 -14.62 -3.01
CA ALA A 407 -21.47 -15.15 -1.78
C ALA A 407 -20.74 -16.47 -2.04
N SER A 408 -21.41 -17.41 -2.71
CA SER A 408 -20.85 -18.73 -3.06
C SER A 408 -19.61 -18.61 -3.94
N ALA A 409 -19.67 -17.80 -5.00
CA ALA A 409 -18.55 -17.56 -5.90
C ALA A 409 -17.36 -16.91 -5.18
N THR A 410 -17.61 -15.95 -4.30
CA THR A 410 -16.57 -15.27 -3.52
C THR A 410 -15.88 -16.24 -2.57
N ILE A 411 -16.63 -17.12 -1.90
CA ILE A 411 -16.09 -18.15 -1.00
C ILE A 411 -15.20 -19.12 -1.77
N VAL A 412 -15.74 -19.72 -2.84
CA VAL A 412 -15.02 -20.72 -3.63
C VAL A 412 -13.77 -20.09 -4.24
N SER A 413 -13.88 -18.90 -4.81
CA SER A 413 -12.74 -18.17 -5.37
C SER A 413 -11.69 -17.86 -4.31
N SER A 414 -12.07 -17.33 -3.15
CA SER A 414 -11.13 -16.99 -2.08
C SER A 414 -10.40 -18.22 -1.53
N LEU A 415 -11.13 -19.31 -1.26
CA LEU A 415 -10.53 -20.57 -0.80
C LEU A 415 -9.63 -21.20 -1.87
N THR A 416 -10.03 -21.15 -3.14
CA THR A 416 -9.21 -21.65 -4.25
C THR A 416 -7.93 -20.85 -4.40
N ILE A 417 -8.00 -19.51 -4.32
CA ILE A 417 -6.82 -18.65 -4.38
C ILE A 417 -5.87 -18.93 -3.22
N VAL A 418 -6.39 -19.06 -1.99
CA VAL A 418 -5.58 -19.40 -0.82
C VAL A 418 -4.93 -20.77 -0.99
N LEU A 419 -5.67 -21.78 -1.45
CA LEU A 419 -5.15 -23.12 -1.68
C LEU A 419 -4.09 -23.16 -2.79
N LEU A 420 -4.31 -22.42 -3.88
CA LEU A 420 -3.33 -22.25 -4.95
C LEU A 420 -2.09 -21.51 -4.46
N ALA A 421 -2.23 -20.48 -3.61
CA ALA A 421 -1.08 -19.81 -3.01
C ALA A 421 -0.24 -20.80 -2.18
N PHE A 422 -0.87 -21.55 -1.28
CA PHE A 422 -0.18 -22.56 -0.47
C PHE A 422 0.51 -23.66 -1.29
N ILE A 423 -0.06 -24.05 -2.43
CA ILE A 423 0.51 -25.11 -3.28
C ILE A 423 1.60 -24.58 -4.22
N LEU A 424 1.42 -23.36 -4.75
CA LEU A 424 2.26 -22.81 -5.82
C LEU A 424 3.38 -21.90 -5.31
N THR A 425 3.33 -21.43 -4.06
CA THR A 425 4.43 -20.67 -3.46
C THR A 425 5.23 -21.52 -2.49
N SER A 426 6.55 -21.28 -2.44
CA SER A 426 7.47 -22.04 -1.59
C SER A 426 7.29 -21.79 -0.09
N ASP A 427 6.57 -20.72 0.27
CA ASP A 427 6.52 -20.19 1.63
C ASP A 427 5.09 -20.18 2.22
N GLY A 428 4.12 -20.78 1.51
CA GLY A 428 2.70 -20.76 1.87
C GLY A 428 1.96 -19.55 1.33
#